data_AF-A0A495M0W8-F1
#
_entry.id   AF-A0A495M0W8-F1
#
_cell.length_a   1.000
_cell.length_b   1.000
_cell.length_c   1.000
_cell.angle_alpha   90.00
_cell.angle_beta   90.00
_cell.angle_gamma   90.00
#
_symmetry.space_group_name_H-M   'P 1'
#
loop_
_entity.id
_entity.type
_entity.pdbx_description
1 polymer ?
#
loop_
_entity_poly.entity_id
_entity_poly.type
_entity_poly.pdbx_seq_one_letter_code
_entity_poly.pdbx_strand_id
1 'polypeptide(L)'
;MENIEESTWYTGDWRPDGNNPQAPYNGLKIVATANYSEKTNPPTARKLVSVDLEVVDYTYNPNGVSSSLQLTKSAVWYAIPIPPDTTVSPPEPNMQFTVVGVGGNLLGHIRLDDTPRGSFVNIQFSYGPTSRKREEIGYIMRFPNQDDTI
;
A
#
# COMPACT_ATOMS: atom_id res chain seq x y z
N MET A 1 11.32 8.99 -20.09
CA MET A 1 11.34 8.86 -18.63
C MET A 1 9.91 8.68 -18.21
N GLU A 2 9.55 7.49 -17.71
CA GLU A 2 8.27 7.31 -17.02
C GLU A 2 8.32 8.20 -15.78
N ASN A 3 7.47 9.22 -15.74
CA ASN A 3 7.28 10.03 -14.55
C ASN A 3 6.47 9.19 -13.56
N ILE A 4 7.20 8.40 -12.77
CA ILE A 4 6.72 7.58 -11.66
C ILE A 4 6.59 8.52 -10.44
N GLU A 5 5.36 8.73 -9.98
CA GLU A 5 5.11 9.41 -8.70
C GLU A 5 4.99 8.34 -7.61
N GLU A 6 6.06 8.20 -6.81
CA GLU A 6 6.11 7.27 -5.69
C GLU A 6 5.73 8.00 -4.39
N SER A 7 4.90 7.36 -3.58
CA SER A 7 4.52 7.81 -2.24
C SER A 7 4.67 6.68 -1.25
N THR A 8 5.15 6.98 -0.04
CA THR A 8 5.31 5.98 1.02
C THR A 8 4.57 6.41 2.28
N TRP A 9 3.86 5.46 2.88
CA TRP A 9 3.19 5.62 4.15
C TRP A 9 3.67 4.55 5.12
N TYR A 10 3.73 4.90 6.40
CA TYR A 10 4.27 4.07 7.47
C TYR A 10 3.30 3.99 8.64
N THR A 11 3.29 2.85 9.34
CA THR A 11 2.50 2.65 10.56
C THR A 11 3.35 2.21 11.73
N GLY A 12 2.89 2.49 12.94
CA GLY A 12 3.62 2.12 14.14
C GLY A 12 4.58 3.21 14.59
N ASP A 13 5.63 2.83 15.29
CA ASP A 13 6.55 3.78 15.93
C ASP A 13 7.65 4.26 14.96
N TRP A 14 7.33 4.41 13.67
CA TRP A 14 8.27 4.94 12.68
C TRP A 14 8.59 6.39 13.02
N ARG A 15 9.88 6.64 13.29
CA ARG A 15 10.40 7.96 13.57
C ARG A 15 11.10 8.49 12.33
N PRO A 16 10.59 9.57 11.69
CA PRO A 16 11.20 10.14 10.49
C PRO A 16 12.60 10.74 10.75
N ASP A 17 12.94 10.98 12.02
CA ASP A 17 14.17 11.61 12.50
C ASP A 17 15.31 10.62 12.81
N GLY A 18 15.26 9.37 12.32
CA GLY A 18 16.46 8.59 12.05
C GLY A 18 17.28 8.08 13.24
N ASN A 19 16.77 8.17 14.47
CA ASN A 19 17.47 7.60 15.63
C ASN A 19 17.48 6.05 15.66
N ASN A 20 16.83 5.40 14.70
CA ASN A 20 16.96 3.97 14.46
C ASN A 20 17.04 3.72 12.94
N PRO A 21 18.17 3.18 12.41
CA PRO A 21 18.31 2.90 10.98
C PRO A 21 17.46 1.70 10.52
N GLN A 22 16.77 1.02 11.43
CA GLN A 22 15.98 -0.18 11.16
C GLN A 22 14.47 0.14 11.21
N ALA A 23 13.70 -0.50 10.32
CA ALA A 23 12.25 -0.49 10.41
C ALA A 23 11.82 -1.02 11.78
N PRO A 24 10.84 -0.39 12.45
CA PRO A 24 10.36 -0.86 13.74
C PRO A 24 9.70 -2.23 13.57
N TYR A 25 9.97 -3.15 14.52
CA TYR A 25 9.53 -4.55 14.54
C TYR A 25 7.99 -4.74 14.68
N ASN A 26 7.21 -3.68 14.50
CA ASN A 26 5.77 -3.64 14.76
C ASN A 26 5.01 -2.68 13.81
N GLY A 27 5.57 -2.39 12.64
CA GLY A 27 5.01 -1.46 11.69
C GLY A 27 4.82 -2.05 10.30
N LEU A 28 3.98 -1.38 9.51
CA LEU A 28 3.86 -1.60 8.07
C LEU A 28 4.52 -0.46 7.32
N LYS A 29 4.95 -0.76 6.11
CA LYS A 29 5.28 0.22 5.08
C LYS A 29 4.39 -0.06 3.88
N ILE A 30 3.72 0.96 3.35
CA ILE A 30 3.00 0.88 2.08
C ILE A 30 3.70 1.82 1.11
N VAL A 31 4.23 1.27 0.03
CA VAL A 31 4.78 2.02 -1.10
C VAL A 31 3.75 2.00 -2.22
N ALA A 32 3.50 3.16 -2.82
CA ALA A 32 2.52 3.32 -3.88
C ALA A 32 3.12 4.07 -5.05
N THR A 33 3.01 3.48 -6.23
CA THR A 33 3.52 4.01 -7.49
C THR A 33 2.36 4.32 -8.42
N ALA A 34 2.14 5.61 -8.69
CA ALA A 34 1.09 6.05 -9.60
C ALA A 34 1.55 5.95 -11.06
N ASN A 35 0.76 5.23 -11.86
CA ASN A 35 0.97 5.05 -13.28
C ASN A 35 -0.01 5.93 -14.05
N TYR A 36 0.51 6.97 -14.71
CA TYR A 36 -0.27 7.91 -15.49
C TYR A 36 -0.13 7.64 -16.99
N SER A 37 -1.20 7.88 -17.75
CA SER A 37 -1.22 7.77 -19.21
C SER A 37 -0.08 8.56 -19.87
N GLU A 38 0.35 8.13 -21.05
CA GLU A 38 1.37 8.84 -21.81
C GLU A 38 0.97 10.28 -22.11
N LYS A 39 1.97 11.15 -22.19
CA LYS A 39 1.78 12.53 -22.62
C LYS A 39 1.64 12.56 -24.14
N THR A 40 0.51 13.06 -24.65
CA THR A 40 0.27 13.20 -26.09
C THR A 40 0.89 14.49 -26.64
N ASN A 41 1.02 14.59 -27.97
CA ASN A 41 1.28 15.85 -28.68
C ASN A 41 0.13 16.13 -29.66
N PRO A 42 -0.69 17.20 -29.48
CA PRO A 42 -0.58 18.24 -28.44
C PRO A 42 -0.79 17.70 -27.01
N PRO A 43 -0.27 18.41 -25.98
CA PRO A 43 -0.38 17.96 -24.59
C PRO A 43 -1.84 17.83 -24.16
N THR A 44 -2.20 16.65 -23.64
CA THR A 44 -3.45 16.42 -22.92
C THR A 44 -3.15 16.15 -21.45
N ALA A 45 -4.13 16.41 -20.58
CA ALA A 45 -4.03 16.08 -19.17
C ALA A 45 -3.81 14.57 -19.00
N ARG A 46 -2.77 14.20 -18.25
CA ARG A 46 -2.47 12.79 -17.96
C ARG A 46 -3.51 12.24 -17.00
N LYS A 47 -4.06 11.07 -17.33
CA LYS A 47 -5.02 10.37 -16.47
C LYS A 47 -4.29 9.32 -15.67
N LEU A 48 -4.63 9.19 -14.38
CA LEU A 48 -4.18 8.06 -13.57
C LEU A 48 -4.80 6.77 -14.16
N VAL A 49 -3.95 5.81 -14.49
CA VAL A 49 -4.34 4.52 -15.09
C VAL A 49 -4.38 3.43 -14.03
N SER A 50 -3.37 3.39 -13.16
CA SER A 50 -3.31 2.46 -12.05
C SER A 50 -2.41 2.99 -10.93
N VAL A 51 -2.49 2.33 -9.77
CA VAL A 51 -1.54 2.48 -8.68
C VAL A 51 -1.00 1.10 -8.33
N ASP A 52 0.30 0.90 -8.48
CA ASP A 52 0.98 -0.29 -7.97
C ASP A 52 1.27 -0.10 -6.49
N LEU A 53 0.94 -1.09 -5.67
CA LEU A 53 1.13 -1.06 -4.23
C LEU A 53 2.03 -2.20 -3.78
N GLU A 54 2.94 -1.87 -2.86
CA GLU A 54 3.72 -2.81 -2.09
C GLU A 54 3.42 -2.60 -0.60
N VAL A 55 2.84 -3.60 0.05
CA VAL A 55 2.59 -3.64 1.50
C VAL A 55 3.66 -4.53 2.14
N VAL A 56 4.52 -3.92 2.95
CA VAL A 56 5.61 -4.62 3.65
C VAL A 56 5.30 -4.68 5.14
N ASP A 57 5.24 -5.90 5.66
CA ASP A 57 4.96 -6.18 7.07
C ASP A 57 6.23 -6.56 7.84
N TYR A 58 6.58 -5.76 8.86
CA TYR A 58 7.75 -5.97 9.71
C TYR A 58 7.44 -6.63 11.06
N THR A 59 6.21 -7.10 11.27
CA THR A 59 5.74 -7.61 12.57
C THR A 59 6.58 -8.76 13.12
N TYR A 60 6.90 -9.74 12.28
CA TYR A 60 7.66 -10.93 12.68
C TYR A 60 8.98 -11.10 11.94
N ASN A 61 9.26 -10.24 10.97
CA ASN A 61 10.46 -10.31 10.14
C ASN A 61 11.12 -8.93 10.02
N PRO A 62 12.35 -8.73 10.52
CA PRO A 62 13.03 -7.45 10.44
C PRO A 62 13.38 -7.03 9.01
N ASN A 63 13.45 -7.98 8.06
CA ASN A 63 13.64 -7.68 6.64
C ASN A 63 12.32 -7.34 5.93
N GLY A 64 11.18 -7.54 6.61
CA GLY A 64 9.85 -7.34 6.06
C GLY A 64 9.35 -8.49 5.21
N VAL A 65 8.04 -8.71 5.20
CA VAL A 65 7.35 -9.61 4.29
C VAL A 65 6.48 -8.77 3.35
N SER A 66 6.79 -8.83 2.05
CA SER A 66 6.18 -7.97 1.04
C SER A 66 5.01 -8.66 0.32
N SER A 67 3.92 -7.91 0.13
CA SER A 67 2.77 -8.28 -0.67
C SER A 67 2.45 -7.19 -1.68
N SER A 68 2.25 -7.55 -2.94
CA SER A 68 2.02 -6.60 -4.03
C SER A 68 0.61 -6.75 -4.62
N LEU A 69 0.01 -5.62 -4.99
CA LEU A 69 -1.27 -5.55 -5.67
C LEU A 69 -1.35 -4.30 -6.55
N GLN A 70 -2.21 -4.33 -7.56
CA GLN A 70 -2.43 -3.19 -8.46
C GLN A 70 -3.88 -2.72 -8.38
N LEU A 71 -4.07 -1.43 -8.11
CA LEU A 71 -5.38 -0.78 -8.15
C LEU A 71 -5.62 -0.21 -9.54
N THR A 72 -6.60 -0.74 -10.26
CA THR A 72 -6.92 -0.34 -11.64
C THR A 72 -8.30 0.31 -11.77
N LYS A 73 -9.13 0.23 -10.73
CA LYS A 73 -10.48 0.78 -10.69
C LYS A 73 -10.71 1.53 -9.38
N SER A 74 -11.36 2.68 -9.50
CA SER A 74 -11.82 3.48 -8.38
C SER A 74 -13.06 2.88 -7.73
N ALA A 75 -13.26 3.15 -6.43
CA ALA A 75 -14.34 2.67 -5.58
C ALA A 75 -14.47 1.13 -5.49
N VAL A 76 -13.40 0.38 -5.79
CA VAL A 76 -13.35 -1.09 -5.67
C VAL A 76 -12.36 -1.49 -4.59
N TRP A 77 -12.80 -2.31 -3.64
CA TRP A 77 -11.92 -2.92 -2.64
C TRP A 77 -11.14 -4.10 -3.23
N TYR A 78 -9.82 -4.01 -3.19
CA TYR A 78 -8.89 -5.07 -3.54
C TYR A 78 -8.39 -5.73 -2.26
N ALA A 79 -8.45 -7.06 -2.21
CA ALA A 79 -7.88 -7.81 -1.11
C ALA A 79 -6.35 -7.83 -1.22
N ILE A 80 -5.65 -7.56 -0.11
CA ILE A 80 -4.21 -7.70 0.00
C ILE A 80 -3.90 -9.19 0.06
N PRO A 81 -3.19 -9.77 -0.93
CA PRO A 81 -2.91 -11.19 -0.93
C PRO A 81 -1.91 -11.55 0.17
N ILE A 82 -2.01 -12.77 0.71
CA ILE A 82 -0.95 -13.32 1.56
C ILE A 82 0.18 -13.78 0.62
N PRO A 83 1.41 -13.23 0.75
CA PRO A 83 2.50 -13.60 -0.13
C PRO A 83 2.95 -15.04 0.15
N PRO A 84 3.49 -15.76 -0.84
CA PRO A 84 4.06 -17.09 -0.61
C PRO A 84 5.38 -17.00 0.17
N ASP A 85 5.62 -17.97 1.03
CA ASP A 85 6.92 -18.25 1.63
C ASP A 85 7.73 -19.10 0.65
N THR A 86 8.77 -18.49 0.08
CA THR A 86 9.66 -19.13 -0.90
C THR A 86 10.82 -19.89 -0.24
N THR A 87 10.91 -19.89 1.09
CA THR A 87 11.91 -20.66 1.83
C THR A 87 11.53 -22.14 1.98
N VAL A 88 10.26 -22.49 1.70
CA VAL A 88 9.73 -23.85 1.71
C VAL A 88 9.35 -24.32 0.29
N SER A 89 9.32 -25.63 0.07
CA SER A 89 8.97 -26.23 -1.22
C SER A 89 7.97 -27.39 -1.05
N PRO A 90 6.75 -27.31 -1.61
CA PRO A 90 6.24 -26.20 -2.43
C PRO A 90 6.04 -24.91 -1.61
N PRO A 91 5.98 -23.72 -2.25
CA PRO A 91 5.68 -22.48 -1.55
C PRO A 91 4.31 -22.53 -0.86
N GLU A 92 4.26 -22.08 0.39
CA GLU A 92 3.05 -22.03 1.22
C GLU A 92 2.71 -20.57 1.59
N PRO A 93 1.50 -20.24 2.08
CA PRO A 93 1.20 -18.89 2.56
C PRO A 93 2.16 -18.45 3.67
N ASN A 94 2.74 -17.25 3.56
CA ASN A 94 3.70 -16.77 4.53
C ASN A 94 3.03 -16.36 5.85
N MET A 95 3.18 -17.19 6.88
CA MET A 95 2.59 -16.98 8.21
C MET A 95 3.21 -15.82 9.00
N GLN A 96 4.32 -15.24 8.52
CA GLN A 96 4.89 -14.02 9.08
C GLN A 96 4.18 -12.75 8.58
N PHE A 97 3.38 -12.85 7.51
CA PHE A 97 2.52 -11.77 7.04
C PHE A 97 1.24 -11.71 7.88
N THR A 98 1.03 -10.59 8.58
CA THR A 98 -0.01 -10.44 9.62
C THR A 98 -1.19 -9.57 9.19
N VAL A 99 -1.12 -8.96 8.00
CA VAL A 99 -2.18 -8.10 7.48
C VAL A 99 -3.42 -8.93 7.18
N VAL A 100 -4.50 -8.64 7.90
CA VAL A 100 -5.80 -9.32 7.76
C VAL A 100 -6.94 -8.31 7.77
N GLY A 101 -8.16 -8.78 7.49
CA GLY A 101 -9.32 -7.90 7.43
C GLY A 101 -9.77 -7.37 8.79
N VAL A 102 -10.52 -6.28 8.77
CA VAL A 102 -11.30 -5.78 9.92
C VAL A 102 -12.72 -6.36 9.86
N GLY A 103 -13.36 -6.54 11.01
CA GLY A 103 -14.79 -6.87 11.07
C GLY A 103 -15.16 -8.26 10.56
N GLY A 104 -14.27 -9.25 10.73
CA GLY A 104 -14.53 -10.64 10.32
C GLY A 104 -14.10 -10.98 8.89
N ASN A 105 -13.57 -10.02 8.14
CA ASN A 105 -12.95 -10.29 6.84
C ASN A 105 -11.63 -11.05 7.01
N LEU A 106 -11.36 -12.01 6.12
CA LEU A 106 -10.14 -12.81 6.15
C LEU A 106 -8.91 -11.99 5.75
N LEU A 107 -9.03 -11.14 4.73
CA LEU A 107 -7.93 -10.36 4.15
C LEU A 107 -8.10 -8.87 4.40
N GLY A 108 -6.97 -8.17 4.51
CA GLY A 108 -6.95 -6.72 4.50
C GLY A 108 -7.37 -6.18 3.14
N HIS A 109 -7.94 -4.98 3.08
CA HIS A 109 -8.40 -4.39 1.84
C HIS A 109 -7.81 -3.00 1.63
N ILE A 110 -7.57 -2.67 0.35
CA ILE A 110 -7.16 -1.35 -0.09
C ILE A 110 -8.01 -0.99 -1.31
N ARG A 111 -8.37 0.28 -1.46
CA ARG A 111 -9.03 0.80 -2.67
C ARG A 111 -8.46 2.15 -3.06
N LEU A 112 -8.74 2.51 -4.31
CA LEU A 112 -8.56 3.86 -4.82
C LEU A 112 -9.92 4.56 -4.80
N ASP A 113 -9.98 5.78 -4.30
CA ASP A 113 -11.17 6.64 -4.36
C ASP A 113 -10.84 7.92 -5.14
N ASP A 114 -11.48 8.10 -6.28
CA ASP A 114 -11.31 9.30 -7.11
C ASP A 114 -12.25 10.42 -6.66
N THR A 115 -11.69 11.61 -6.51
CA THR A 115 -12.44 12.83 -6.21
C THR A 115 -11.97 13.97 -7.13
N PRO A 116 -12.69 15.10 -7.18
CA PRO A 116 -12.22 16.29 -7.89
C PRO A 116 -10.85 16.79 -7.39
N ARG A 117 -10.46 16.47 -6.15
CA ARG A 117 -9.18 16.88 -5.55
C ARG A 117 -8.04 15.89 -5.83
N GLY A 118 -8.29 14.78 -6.51
CA GLY A 118 -7.28 13.74 -6.74
C GLY A 118 -7.81 12.34 -6.42
N SER A 119 -6.95 11.37 -6.62
CA SER A 119 -7.17 9.96 -6.29
C SER A 119 -6.53 9.65 -4.94
N PHE A 120 -7.28 9.00 -4.05
CA PHE A 120 -6.86 8.72 -2.69
C PHE A 120 -6.77 7.22 -2.43
N VAL A 121 -5.69 6.79 -1.79
CA VAL A 121 -5.58 5.40 -1.32
C VAL A 121 -6.29 5.30 0.03
N ASN A 122 -7.30 4.44 0.09
CA ASN A 122 -8.08 4.14 1.28
C ASN A 122 -7.81 2.71 1.73
N ILE A 123 -7.52 2.52 3.01
CA ILE A 123 -7.17 1.22 3.59
C ILE A 123 -8.21 0.77 4.62
N GLN A 124 -8.35 -0.54 4.74
CA GLN A 124 -9.13 -1.20 5.78
C GLN A 124 -8.51 -2.56 6.11
N PHE A 125 -7.66 -2.60 7.13
CA PHE A 125 -7.04 -3.84 7.59
C PHE A 125 -6.64 -3.76 9.06
N SER A 126 -6.26 -4.90 9.62
CA SER A 126 -5.53 -5.00 10.88
C SER A 126 -4.20 -5.71 10.66
N TYR A 127 -3.22 -5.43 11.53
CA TYR A 127 -1.89 -6.03 11.46
C TYR A 127 -1.30 -6.17 12.87
N GLY A 128 -0.19 -6.88 12.97
CA GLY A 128 0.52 -7.09 14.23
C GLY A 128 0.23 -8.46 14.86
N PRO A 129 0.86 -8.75 16.02
CA PRO A 129 0.72 -10.04 16.67
C PRO A 129 -0.72 -10.31 17.11
N THR A 130 -1.14 -11.59 17.18
CA THR A 130 -2.51 -11.98 17.53
C THR A 130 -3.01 -11.35 18.84
N SER A 131 -2.12 -11.19 19.83
CA SER A 131 -2.44 -10.60 21.14
C SER A 131 -2.44 -9.07 21.15
N ARG A 132 -1.98 -8.41 20.08
CA ARG A 132 -1.76 -6.95 20.00
C ARG A 132 -1.99 -6.39 18.59
N LYS A 133 -3.11 -6.77 17.96
CA LYS A 133 -3.48 -6.24 16.65
C LYS A 133 -3.77 -4.74 16.72
N ARG A 134 -3.38 -4.03 15.66
CA ARG A 134 -3.75 -2.64 15.40
C ARG A 134 -4.64 -2.61 14.17
N GLU A 135 -5.68 -1.78 14.21
CA GLU A 135 -6.57 -1.56 13.06
C GLU A 135 -6.21 -0.24 12.39
N GLU A 136 -6.17 -0.24 11.06
CA GLU A 136 -5.94 0.95 10.24
C GLU A 136 -7.09 1.08 9.26
N ILE A 137 -7.80 2.20 9.35
CA ILE A 137 -8.95 2.51 8.51
C ILE A 137 -8.86 3.98 8.10
N GLY A 138 -8.89 4.23 6.78
CA GLY A 138 -8.98 5.59 6.25
C GLY A 138 -8.04 5.86 5.09
N TYR A 139 -7.94 7.15 4.73
CA TYR A 139 -7.12 7.61 3.62
C TYR A 139 -5.68 7.85 4.06
N ILE A 140 -4.72 7.27 3.33
CA ILE A 140 -3.29 7.33 3.69
C ILE A 140 -2.44 8.09 2.67
N MET A 141 -2.91 8.24 1.43
CA MET A 141 -2.17 8.88 0.36
C MET A 141 -3.11 9.60 -0.60
N ARG A 142 -2.58 10.63 -1.27
CA ARG A 142 -3.24 11.37 -2.34
C ARG A 142 -2.31 11.42 -3.55
N PHE A 143 -2.85 11.12 -4.72
CA PHE A 143 -2.25 11.39 -6.02
C PHE A 143 -3.00 12.56 -6.65
N PRO A 144 -2.33 13.66 -6.99
CA PRO A 144 -2.99 14.82 -7.56
C PRO A 144 -3.58 14.48 -8.93
N ASN A 145 -4.71 15.13 -9.23
CA ASN A 145 -5.13 15.29 -10.62
C ASN A 145 -4.15 16.29 -11.23
N GLN A 146 -3.49 15.97 -12.36
CA GLN A 146 -2.45 16.85 -12.91
C GLN A 146 -2.97 18.21 -13.44
N ASP A 147 -4.27 18.49 -13.35
CA ASP A 147 -4.82 19.84 -13.53
C ASP A 147 -4.47 20.80 -12.37
N ASP A 148 -3.92 20.32 -11.25
CA ASP A 148 -3.51 21.11 -10.07
C ASP A 148 -2.13 21.80 -10.22
N THR A 149 -1.48 21.72 -11.39
CA THR A 149 -0.24 22.45 -11.67
C THR A 149 -0.54 23.80 -12.33
N ILE A 150 -0.70 24.84 -11.50
CA ILE A 150 -0.70 26.25 -11.93
C ILE A 150 0.74 26.77 -11.94
#